data_AF-A0A924RT35-F1
#
_entry.id   AF-A0A924RT35-F1
#
_cell.length_a   1.000
_cell.length_b   1.000
_cell.length_c   1.000
_cell.angle_alpha   90.00
_cell.angle_beta   90.00
_cell.angle_gamma   90.00
#
_symmetry.space_group_name_H-M   'P 1'
#
loop_
_entity.id
_entity.type
_entity.pdbx_description
1 polymer ?
#
loop_
_entity_poly.entity_id
_entity_poly.type
_entity_poly.pdbx_seq_one_letter_code
_entity_poly.pdbx_strand_id
1 'polypeptide(L)'
;MKTHSTKIKSKAKTSAKDVVKFDLDIANPATLTKAQKAELAAFASQSDASINHADIPPLADAFWQTALRNPFYKPTKQSTTVRVDSDVLHWLKSDGKGYQTRINTILRNAMVRELA
;
A
#
# COMPACT_ATOMS: atom_id res chain seq x y z
N MET A 1 -33.05 48.19 -9.43
CA MET A 1 -32.41 46.87 -9.61
C MET A 1 -31.79 46.48 -8.27
N LYS A 2 -32.42 45.57 -7.53
CA LYS A 2 -31.98 45.17 -6.17
C LYS A 2 -30.98 44.01 -6.30
N THR A 3 -29.75 44.22 -5.86
CA THR A 3 -28.75 43.15 -5.76
C THR A 3 -29.12 42.23 -4.60
N HIS A 4 -29.20 40.92 -4.85
CA HIS A 4 -29.27 39.89 -3.81
C HIS A 4 -27.92 39.17 -3.82
N SER A 5 -27.05 39.52 -2.87
CA SER A 5 -25.82 38.77 -2.63
C SER A 5 -26.09 37.79 -1.48
N THR A 6 -26.22 36.52 -1.84
CA THR A 6 -26.46 35.40 -0.92
C THR A 6 -25.25 35.18 -0.04
N LYS A 7 -25.44 35.33 1.27
CA LYS A 7 -24.41 35.12 2.30
C LYS A 7 -24.05 33.64 2.39
N ILE A 8 -22.92 33.25 1.79
CA ILE A 8 -22.32 31.92 1.97
C ILE A 8 -21.85 31.83 3.43
N LYS A 9 -22.52 30.98 4.24
CA LYS A 9 -22.04 30.64 5.58
C LYS A 9 -20.72 29.88 5.44
N SER A 10 -19.64 30.51 5.88
CA SER A 10 -18.30 29.90 5.94
C SER A 10 -18.31 28.69 6.89
N LYS A 11 -17.71 27.59 6.43
CA LYS A 11 -17.51 26.35 7.21
C LYS A 11 -16.75 26.67 8.50
N ALA A 12 -17.24 26.18 9.63
CA ALA A 12 -16.55 26.26 10.92
C ALA A 12 -15.20 25.53 10.84
N LYS A 13 -14.15 26.19 11.33
CA LYS A 13 -12.78 25.68 11.39
C LYS A 13 -12.65 24.79 12.63
N THR A 14 -12.60 23.46 12.44
CA THR A 14 -12.29 22.51 13.54
C THR A 14 -10.93 22.85 14.13
N SER A 15 -10.87 23.02 15.45
CA SER A 15 -9.68 23.47 16.18
C SER A 15 -8.80 22.29 16.58
N ALA A 16 -7.49 22.49 16.66
CA ALA A 16 -6.49 21.45 16.99
C ALA A 16 -6.71 20.74 18.35
N LYS A 17 -7.64 21.23 19.19
CA LYS A 17 -8.01 20.65 20.49
C LYS A 17 -8.91 19.41 20.36
N ASP A 18 -9.52 19.18 19.20
CA ASP A 18 -10.50 18.10 18.99
C ASP A 18 -9.88 16.80 18.45
N VAL A 19 -8.56 16.78 18.18
CA VAL A 19 -7.87 15.59 17.66
C VAL A 19 -7.35 14.75 18.82
N VAL A 20 -8.06 13.66 19.12
CA VAL A 20 -7.56 12.61 20.02
C VAL A 20 -6.51 11.80 19.27
N LYS A 21 -5.24 11.94 19.66
CA LYS A 21 -4.15 11.10 19.15
C LYS A 21 -4.05 9.86 20.02
N PHE A 22 -4.11 8.70 19.39
CA PHE A 22 -3.83 7.41 20.02
C PHE A 22 -2.48 6.92 19.49
N ASP A 23 -1.48 6.87 20.36
CA ASP A 23 -0.22 6.20 20.08
C ASP A 23 -0.35 4.73 20.53
N LEU A 24 -0.23 3.81 19.57
CA LEU A 24 -0.28 2.37 19.84
C LEU A 24 1.14 1.88 20.13
N ASP A 25 1.40 1.49 21.38
CA ASP A 25 2.62 0.77 21.75
C ASP A 25 2.48 -0.70 21.34
N ILE A 26 3.18 -1.07 20.27
CA ILE A 26 3.16 -2.43 19.71
C ILE A 26 3.88 -3.41 20.66
N ALA A 27 4.84 -2.95 21.45
CA ALA A 27 5.60 -3.80 22.37
C ALA A 27 4.80 -4.11 23.66
N ASN A 28 3.85 -3.25 24.02
CA ASN A 28 2.99 -3.43 25.19
C ASN A 28 1.56 -2.92 24.92
N PRO A 29 0.71 -3.70 24.23
CA PRO A 29 -0.63 -3.27 23.90
C PRO A 29 -1.51 -3.18 25.15
N ALA A 30 -2.41 -2.19 25.17
CA ALA A 30 -3.36 -2.02 26.27
C ALA A 30 -4.21 -3.28 26.45
N THR A 31 -4.31 -3.76 27.69
CA THR A 31 -5.14 -4.93 28.02
C THR A 31 -6.62 -4.59 27.87
N LEU A 32 -7.40 -5.51 27.31
CA LEU A 32 -8.84 -5.32 27.13
C LEU A 32 -9.55 -5.10 28.48
N THR A 33 -10.42 -4.10 28.51
CA THR A 33 -11.31 -3.84 29.66
C THR A 33 -12.31 -4.98 29.84
N LYS A 34 -12.88 -5.11 31.04
CA LYS A 34 -13.92 -6.12 31.33
C LYS A 34 -15.13 -6.00 30.39
N ALA A 35 -15.51 -4.76 30.05
CA ALA A 35 -16.60 -4.48 29.12
C ALA A 35 -16.28 -4.98 27.70
N GLN A 36 -15.10 -4.67 27.17
CA GLN A 36 -14.67 -5.14 25.84
C GLN A 36 -14.59 -6.66 25.77
N LYS A 37 -14.12 -7.33 26.84
CA LYS A 37 -14.09 -8.80 26.90
C LYS A 37 -15.50 -9.40 26.87
N ALA A 38 -16.45 -8.78 27.57
CA ALA A 38 -17.84 -9.24 27.58
C ALA A 38 -18.50 -9.05 26.20
N GLU A 39 -18.23 -7.93 25.52
CA GLU A 39 -18.70 -7.66 24.17
C GLU A 39 -18.15 -8.68 23.15
N LEU A 40 -16.84 -8.95 23.20
CA LEU A 40 -16.23 -9.99 22.36
C LEU A 40 -16.82 -11.38 22.62
N ALA A 41 -17.08 -11.74 23.88
CA ALA A 41 -17.72 -13.00 24.22
C ALA A 41 -19.17 -13.10 23.69
N ALA A 42 -19.89 -11.97 23.70
CA ALA A 42 -21.22 -11.89 23.10
C ALA A 42 -21.20 -12.03 21.57
N PHE A 43 -20.21 -11.44 20.88
CA PHE A 43 -20.02 -11.65 19.44
C PHE A 43 -19.60 -13.08 19.11
N ALA A 44 -18.69 -13.68 19.89
CA ALA A 44 -18.25 -15.06 19.68
C ALA A 44 -19.36 -16.11 19.88
N SER A 45 -20.42 -15.74 20.61
CA SER A 45 -21.59 -16.61 20.84
C SER A 45 -22.67 -16.45 19.76
N GLN A 46 -22.56 -15.47 18.87
CA GLN A 46 -23.47 -15.32 17.73
C GLN A 46 -23.07 -16.27 16.61
N SER A 47 -24.04 -16.74 15.83
CA SER A 47 -23.79 -17.61 14.69
C SER A 47 -23.28 -16.82 13.48
N ASP A 48 -22.30 -17.33 12.76
CA ASP A 48 -21.83 -16.72 11.51
C ASP A 48 -22.94 -16.55 10.45
N ALA A 49 -23.97 -17.40 10.49
CA ALA A 49 -25.12 -17.35 9.58
C ALA A 49 -25.95 -16.06 9.68
N SER A 50 -25.87 -15.33 10.81
CA SER A 50 -26.55 -14.03 10.96
C SER A 50 -25.74 -12.85 10.42
N ILE A 51 -24.51 -13.08 9.95
CA ILE A 51 -23.66 -12.02 9.39
C ILE A 51 -24.12 -11.73 7.95
N ASN A 52 -24.51 -10.48 7.70
CA ASN A 52 -24.93 -10.04 6.38
C ASN A 52 -23.71 -9.61 5.54
N HIS A 53 -23.51 -10.25 4.38
CA HIS A 53 -22.44 -9.93 3.42
C HIS A 53 -22.94 -9.26 2.13
N ALA A 54 -24.16 -8.70 2.12
CA ALA A 54 -24.78 -8.17 0.89
C ALA A 54 -23.96 -7.06 0.20
N ASP A 55 -23.16 -6.32 0.96
CA ASP A 55 -22.27 -5.26 0.48
C ASP A 55 -20.88 -5.76 0.07
N ILE A 56 -20.48 -6.96 0.50
CA ILE A 56 -19.15 -7.55 0.26
C ILE A 56 -19.34 -8.94 -0.35
N PRO A 57 -19.63 -9.03 -1.66
CA PRO A 57 -19.79 -10.32 -2.33
C PRO A 57 -18.46 -11.10 -2.32
N PRO A 58 -18.51 -12.44 -2.27
CA PRO A 58 -17.31 -13.26 -2.32
C PRO A 58 -16.59 -13.11 -3.67
N LEU A 59 -15.26 -13.09 -3.63
CA LEU A 59 -14.42 -13.05 -4.82
C LEU A 59 -14.47 -14.39 -5.54
N ALA A 60 -14.91 -14.41 -6.80
CA ALA A 60 -14.96 -15.63 -7.61
C ALA A 60 -13.57 -16.05 -8.12
N ASP A 61 -13.39 -17.34 -8.44
CA ASP A 61 -12.12 -17.87 -8.99
C ASP A 61 -11.66 -17.13 -10.26
N ALA A 62 -12.60 -16.67 -11.09
CA ALA A 62 -12.31 -15.88 -12.28
C ALA A 62 -11.59 -14.56 -11.98
N PHE A 63 -11.83 -13.95 -10.81
CA PHE A 63 -11.09 -12.77 -10.35
C PHE A 63 -9.62 -13.14 -10.12
N TRP A 64 -9.37 -14.26 -9.45
CA TRP A 64 -8.01 -14.72 -9.13
C TRP A 64 -7.18 -15.09 -10.37
N GLN A 65 -7.81 -15.60 -11.44
CA GLN A 65 -7.12 -15.90 -12.71
C GLN A 65 -6.50 -14.67 -13.38
N THR A 66 -7.05 -13.49 -13.14
CA THR A 66 -6.59 -12.22 -13.74
C THR A 66 -5.97 -11.26 -12.73
N ALA A 67 -5.95 -11.66 -11.45
CA ALA A 67 -5.46 -10.83 -10.37
C ALA A 67 -3.95 -10.56 -10.55
N LEU A 68 -3.60 -9.28 -10.72
CA LEU A 68 -2.21 -8.84 -10.72
C LEU A 68 -1.64 -8.99 -9.30
N ARG A 69 -0.77 -9.97 -9.10
CA ARG A 69 -0.05 -10.12 -7.83
C ARG A 69 0.83 -8.89 -7.60
N ASN A 70 0.49 -8.14 -6.55
CA ASN A 70 1.23 -6.99 -6.00
C ASN A 70 2.04 -6.18 -7.03
N PRO A 71 1.42 -5.24 -7.76
CA PRO A 71 2.11 -4.41 -8.74
C PRO A 71 3.19 -3.49 -8.11
N PHE A 72 3.20 -3.37 -6.78
CA PHE A 72 4.12 -2.49 -6.05
C PHE A 72 5.36 -3.21 -5.52
N TYR A 73 5.49 -4.52 -5.72
CA TYR A 73 6.70 -5.23 -5.32
C TYR A 73 7.89 -4.77 -6.17
N LYS A 74 8.80 -4.02 -5.56
CA LYS A 74 10.09 -3.65 -6.12
C LYS A 74 11.17 -4.38 -5.33
N PRO A 75 11.96 -5.28 -5.95
CA PRO A 75 13.11 -5.87 -5.29
C PRO A 75 14.01 -4.78 -4.71
N THR A 76 14.44 -4.96 -3.47
CA THR A 76 15.39 -4.07 -2.81
C THR A 76 16.71 -4.07 -3.59
N LYS A 77 17.11 -2.90 -4.09
CA LYS A 77 18.39 -2.74 -4.78
C LYS A 77 19.50 -2.69 -3.74
N GLN A 78 20.49 -3.55 -3.89
CA GLN A 78 21.71 -3.48 -3.08
C GLN A 78 22.74 -2.65 -3.83
N SER A 79 23.34 -1.68 -3.13
CA SER A 79 24.45 -0.89 -3.68
C SER A 79 25.70 -1.76 -3.68
N THR A 80 26.25 -2.04 -4.85
CA THR A 80 27.51 -2.77 -5.01
C THR A 80 28.43 -2.01 -5.97
N THR A 81 29.74 -2.11 -5.75
CA THR A 81 30.75 -1.51 -6.63
C THR A 81 31.31 -2.60 -7.55
N VAL A 82 30.95 -2.52 -8.83
CA VAL A 82 31.42 -3.43 -9.88
C VAL A 82 32.21 -2.64 -10.92
N ARG A 83 33.30 -3.22 -11.43
CA ARG A 83 34.06 -2.66 -12.55
C ARG A 83 33.44 -3.15 -13.86
N VAL A 84 33.24 -2.23 -14.79
CA VAL A 84 32.68 -2.49 -16.13
C VAL A 84 33.64 -1.87 -17.14
N ASP A 85 33.82 -2.53 -18.28
CA ASP A 85 34.67 -2.05 -19.36
C ASP A 85 34.20 -0.69 -19.90
N SER A 86 35.15 0.09 -20.40
CA SER A 86 34.93 1.48 -20.80
C SER A 86 34.02 1.61 -22.03
N ASP A 87 34.13 0.68 -22.97
CA ASP A 87 33.32 0.57 -24.18
C ASP A 87 31.87 0.19 -23.86
N VAL A 88 31.67 -0.79 -22.98
CA VAL A 88 30.35 -1.21 -22.49
C VAL A 88 29.67 -0.06 -21.76
N LEU A 89 30.41 0.66 -20.92
CA LEU A 89 29.88 1.83 -20.22
C LEU A 89 29.53 2.97 -21.20
N HIS A 90 30.33 3.18 -22.24
CA HIS A 90 30.06 4.18 -23.27
C HIS A 90 28.79 3.84 -24.06
N TRP A 91 28.65 2.59 -24.51
CA TRP A 91 27.46 2.09 -25.19
C TRP A 91 26.19 2.21 -24.32
N LEU A 92 26.27 1.87 -23.04
CA LEU A 92 25.14 2.01 -22.11
C LEU A 92 24.69 3.48 -21.92
N LYS A 93 25.65 4.41 -21.99
CA LYS A 93 25.40 5.86 -21.87
C LYS A 93 24.94 6.51 -23.17
N SER A 94 25.21 5.92 -24.34
CA SER A 94 24.82 6.52 -25.63
C SER A 94 23.31 6.64 -25.79
N ASP A 95 22.55 5.74 -25.16
CA ASP A 95 21.08 5.75 -25.12
C ASP A 95 20.49 6.72 -24.05
N GLY A 96 21.30 7.66 -23.54
CA GLY A 96 20.86 8.74 -22.67
C GLY A 96 20.67 8.38 -21.19
N LYS A 97 19.84 9.16 -20.47
CA LYS A 97 19.61 9.02 -19.03
C LYS A 97 18.96 7.66 -18.70
N GLY A 98 19.37 7.04 -17.60
CA GLY A 98 18.78 5.79 -17.12
C GLY A 98 19.63 4.53 -17.34
N TYR A 99 20.88 4.67 -17.78
CA TYR A 99 21.79 3.54 -18.00
C TYR A 99 21.93 2.60 -16.79
N GLN A 100 21.89 3.12 -15.55
CA GLN A 100 21.92 2.30 -14.33
C GLN A 100 20.70 1.35 -14.20
N THR A 101 19.52 1.83 -14.58
CA THR A 101 18.30 0.99 -14.62
C THR A 101 18.38 -0.05 -15.74
N ARG A 102 18.96 0.34 -16.89
CA ARG A 102 19.20 -0.58 -18.01
C ARG A 102 20.17 -1.70 -17.64
N ILE A 103 21.28 -1.38 -16.96
CA ILE A 103 22.24 -2.39 -16.44
C ILE A 103 21.49 -3.45 -15.63
N ASN A 104 20.67 -3.04 -14.65
CA ASN A 104 19.93 -3.98 -13.83
C ASN A 104 18.91 -4.82 -14.63
N THR A 105 18.34 -4.26 -15.70
CA THR A 105 17.41 -4.96 -16.58
C THR A 105 18.12 -6.02 -17.42
N ILE A 106 19.29 -5.69 -17.97
CA ILE A 106 20.14 -6.62 -18.73
C ILE A 106 20.56 -7.79 -17.84
N LEU A 107 21.05 -7.50 -16.63
CA LEU A 107 21.46 -8.53 -15.68
C LEU A 107 20.30 -9.46 -15.29
N ARG A 108 19.10 -8.90 -15.04
CA ARG A 108 17.91 -9.72 -14.76
C ARG A 108 17.53 -10.62 -15.93
N ASN A 109 17.56 -10.08 -17.16
CA ASN A 109 17.23 -10.86 -18.34
C ASN A 109 18.25 -11.98 -18.58
N ALA A 110 19.54 -11.73 -18.35
CA ALA A 110 20.57 -12.75 -18.41
C ALA A 110 20.33 -13.86 -17.36
N MET A 111 20.06 -13.48 -16.11
CA MET A 111 19.74 -14.42 -15.03
C MET A 111 18.51 -15.30 -15.35
N VAL A 112 17.43 -14.71 -15.87
CA VAL A 112 16.22 -15.48 -16.22
C VAL A 112 16.49 -16.46 -17.36
N ARG A 113 17.31 -16.08 -18.35
CA ARG A 113 17.69 -16.97 -19.46
C ARG A 113 18.58 -18.13 -19.02
N GLU A 114 19.39 -17.95 -17.98
CA GLU A 114 20.25 -19.00 -17.44
C GLU A 114 19.45 -20.02 -16.59
N LEU A 115 18.38 -19.57 -15.96
CA LEU A 115 17.51 -20.39 -15.09
C LEU A 115 16.34 -21.06 -15.83
N ALA A 116 16.16 -20.78 -17.12
CA ALA A 116 15.12 -21.34 -17.98
C ALA A 116 15.65 -22.53 -18.77
#